data_AF-A0A8S8ZAV9-F1
#
_entry.id   AF-A0A8S8ZAV9-F1
#
_cell.length_a   1.000
_cell.length_b   1.000
_cell.length_c   1.000
_cell.angle_alpha   90.00
_cell.angle_beta   90.00
_cell.angle_gamma   90.00
#
_symmetry.space_group_name_H-M   'P 1'
#
loop_
_entity.id
_entity.type
_entity.pdbx_description
1 polymer ?
#
loop_
_entity_poly.entity_id
_entity_poly.type
_entity_poly.pdbx_seq_one_letter_code
_entity_poly.pdbx_strand_id
1 'polypeptide(L)'
;MIRTKGEPGTGNVAEAIYHIKKVNEELRAIKSIYDSDDKQDLVRMARDFKVSYDLVEETAKIGRLPVVNFAAGGIATPADAAYLMSLGCDGIFVGSEYSKLKMHKNVPVQLFLQQHFGKNQTK
;
A
#
# COMPACT_ATOMS: atom_id res chain seq x y z
N MET A 1 -3.13 -10.06 6.05
CA MET A 1 -2.13 -8.97 5.90
C MET A 1 -1.31 -9.24 4.65
N ILE A 2 -1.01 -8.22 3.86
CA ILE A 2 -0.15 -8.29 2.66
C ILE A 2 0.96 -7.24 2.71
N ARG A 3 1.94 -7.36 1.80
CA ARG A 3 2.96 -6.33 1.57
C ARG A 3 3.39 -6.27 0.11
N THR A 4 3.92 -5.12 -0.33
CA THR A 4 4.59 -5.06 -1.63
C THR A 4 5.82 -5.95 -1.70
N LYS A 5 6.16 -6.38 -2.91
CA LYS A 5 7.40 -7.11 -3.15
C LYS A 5 8.61 -6.18 -3.06
N GLY A 6 8.57 -5.09 -3.83
CA GLY A 6 9.68 -4.14 -3.99
C GLY A 6 10.99 -4.83 -4.44
N GLU A 7 12.11 -4.13 -4.28
CA GLU A 7 13.46 -4.67 -4.48
C GLU A 7 14.21 -4.70 -3.13
N PRO A 8 14.26 -5.86 -2.45
CA PRO A 8 14.99 -5.97 -1.19
C PRO A 8 16.50 -5.75 -1.39
N GLY A 9 17.14 -5.07 -0.45
CA GLY A 9 18.61 -4.95 -0.42
C GLY A 9 19.23 -3.90 -1.36
N THR A 10 18.46 -3.29 -2.27
CA THR A 10 18.98 -2.31 -3.24
C THR A 10 19.02 -0.89 -2.70
N GLY A 11 18.21 -0.58 -1.68
CA GLY A 11 17.99 0.79 -1.21
C GLY A 11 17.23 1.67 -2.22
N ASN A 12 16.60 1.05 -3.23
CA ASN A 12 15.81 1.75 -4.25
C ASN A 12 14.31 1.47 -4.07
N VAL A 13 13.56 2.48 -3.65
CA VAL A 13 12.12 2.37 -3.34
C VAL A 13 11.21 2.33 -4.59
N ALA A 14 11.75 2.51 -5.80
CA ALA A 14 10.95 2.64 -7.03
C ALA A 14 9.95 1.50 -7.24
N GLU A 15 10.36 0.25 -7.05
CA GLU A 15 9.49 -0.91 -7.22
C GLU A 15 8.39 -1.00 -6.15
N ALA A 16 8.65 -0.54 -4.92
CA ALA A 16 7.60 -0.48 -3.90
C ALA A 16 6.54 0.58 -4.28
N ILE A 17 6.98 1.75 -4.76
CA ILE A 17 6.09 2.82 -5.24
C ILE A 17 5.24 2.34 -6.41
N TYR A 18 5.86 1.66 -7.39
CA TYR A 18 5.17 1.12 -8.55
C TYR A 18 4.02 0.18 -8.13
N HIS A 19 4.29 -0.80 -7.27
CA HIS A 19 3.27 -1.75 -6.82
C HIS A 19 2.13 -1.07 -6.04
N ILE A 20 2.42 -0.13 -5.15
CA ILE A 20 1.38 0.60 -4.41
C ILE A 20 0.50 1.42 -5.35
N LYS A 21 1.11 2.14 -6.31
CA LYS A 21 0.33 2.92 -7.28
C LYS A 21 -0.58 2.04 -8.12
N LYS A 22 -0.08 0.90 -8.58
CA LYS A 22 -0.87 -0.06 -9.36
C LYS A 22 -2.05 -0.61 -8.56
N VAL A 23 -1.83 -1.02 -7.31
CA VAL A 23 -2.93 -1.45 -6.42
C VAL A 23 -3.96 -0.34 -6.24
N ASN A 24 -3.51 0.90 -6.00
CA ASN A 24 -4.41 2.03 -5.83
C ASN A 24 -5.20 2.38 -7.12
N GLU A 25 -4.61 2.20 -8.30
CA GLU A 25 -5.29 2.35 -9.59
C GLU A 25 -6.40 1.30 -9.75
N GLU A 26 -6.09 0.04 -9.47
CA GLU A 26 -7.05 -1.07 -9.53
C GLU A 26 -8.19 -0.88 -8.51
N LEU A 27 -7.87 -0.44 -7.28
CA LEU A 27 -8.87 -0.09 -6.25
C LEU A 27 -9.81 1.03 -6.69
N ARG A 28 -9.28 2.09 -7.31
CA ARG A 28 -10.12 3.18 -7.86
C ARG A 28 -11.02 2.69 -8.99
N ALA A 29 -10.50 1.84 -9.87
CA ALA A 29 -11.27 1.27 -10.97
C ALA A 29 -12.45 0.43 -10.47
N ILE A 30 -12.21 -0.54 -9.57
CA ILE A 30 -13.29 -1.37 -9.03
C ILE A 30 -14.30 -0.55 -8.21
N LYS A 31 -13.84 0.47 -7.48
CA LYS A 31 -14.71 1.38 -6.72
C LYS A 31 -15.64 2.15 -7.65
N SER A 32 -15.10 2.69 -8.76
CA SER A 32 -15.89 3.40 -9.76
C SER A 32 -16.96 2.52 -10.40
N ILE A 33 -16.65 1.25 -10.70
CA ILE A 33 -17.61 0.29 -11.27
C ILE A 33 -18.73 -0.02 -10.24
N TYR A 34 -18.35 -0.20 -8.98
CA TYR A 34 -19.30 -0.42 -7.89
C TYR A 34 -20.23 0.78 -7.69
N ASP A 35 -19.68 2.01 -7.72
CA ASP A 35 -20.46 3.24 -7.55
C ASP A 35 -21.44 3.49 -8.71
N SER A 36 -21.19 2.93 -9.90
CA SER A 36 -22.13 2.94 -11.03
C SER A 36 -23.16 1.80 -11.01
N ASP A 37 -23.14 0.92 -10.00
CA ASP A 37 -23.99 -0.28 -9.89
C ASP A 37 -23.86 -1.27 -11.08
N ASP A 38 -22.69 -1.30 -11.74
CA ASP A 38 -22.43 -2.22 -12.85
C ASP A 38 -21.87 -3.56 -12.35
N LYS A 39 -22.79 -4.46 -11.99
CA LYS A 39 -22.46 -5.79 -11.48
C LYS A 39 -21.79 -6.69 -12.52
N GLN A 40 -22.07 -6.49 -13.81
CA GLN A 40 -21.48 -7.32 -14.86
C GLN A 40 -19.99 -7.06 -14.99
N ASP A 41 -19.61 -5.78 -14.95
CA ASP A 41 -18.22 -5.38 -14.98
C ASP A 41 -17.46 -5.79 -13.70
N LEU A 42 -18.08 -5.77 -12.52
CA LEU A 42 -17.47 -6.34 -11.31
C LEU A 42 -17.21 -7.85 -11.44
N VAL A 43 -18.15 -8.60 -12.02
CA VAL A 43 -17.96 -10.04 -12.28
C VAL A 43 -16.83 -10.27 -13.29
N ARG A 44 -16.69 -9.42 -14.31
CA ARG A 44 -15.55 -9.47 -15.24
C ARG A 44 -14.23 -9.23 -14.51
N MET A 45 -14.15 -8.19 -13.68
CA MET A 45 -12.95 -7.87 -12.90
C MET A 45 -12.55 -9.03 -11.97
N ALA A 46 -13.51 -9.69 -11.31
CA ALA A 46 -13.23 -10.86 -10.48
C ALA A 46 -12.59 -12.01 -11.28
N ARG A 47 -13.04 -12.23 -12.52
CA ARG A 47 -12.45 -13.24 -13.42
C ARG A 47 -11.04 -12.86 -13.87
N ASP A 48 -10.83 -11.60 -14.26
CA ASP A 48 -9.53 -11.11 -14.71
C ASP A 48 -8.47 -11.18 -13.59
N PHE A 49 -8.86 -10.80 -12.38
CA PHE A 49 -8.05 -10.91 -11.17
C PHE A 49 -7.92 -12.35 -10.64
N LYS A 50 -8.76 -13.28 -11.12
CA LYS A 50 -8.79 -14.68 -10.69
C LYS A 50 -9.09 -14.83 -9.19
N VAL A 51 -10.05 -14.07 -8.70
CA VAL A 51 -10.51 -14.07 -7.29
C VAL A 51 -12.03 -14.23 -7.22
N SER A 52 -12.58 -14.42 -6.01
CA SER A 52 -14.03 -14.49 -5.83
C SER A 52 -14.71 -13.13 -6.06
N TYR A 53 -15.95 -13.17 -6.55
CA TYR A 53 -16.79 -11.97 -6.69
C TYR A 53 -16.97 -11.27 -5.34
N ASP A 54 -17.28 -12.02 -4.28
CA ASP A 54 -17.52 -11.47 -2.94
C ASP A 54 -16.33 -10.63 -2.45
N LEU A 55 -15.09 -11.06 -2.73
CA LEU A 55 -13.89 -10.32 -2.35
C LEU A 55 -13.76 -9.01 -3.13
N VAL A 56 -14.07 -9.03 -4.43
CA VAL A 56 -14.06 -7.80 -5.26
C VAL A 56 -15.15 -6.85 -4.82
N GLU A 57 -16.35 -7.35 -4.53
CA GLU A 57 -17.48 -6.56 -4.06
C GLU A 57 -17.18 -5.92 -2.70
N GLU A 58 -16.66 -6.68 -1.73
CA GLU A 58 -16.24 -6.14 -0.43
C GLU A 58 -15.17 -5.07 -0.59
N THR A 59 -14.13 -5.35 -1.39
CA THR A 59 -13.02 -4.41 -1.65
C THR A 59 -13.52 -3.13 -2.30
N ALA A 60 -14.42 -3.23 -3.29
CA ALA A 60 -15.01 -2.08 -3.97
C ALA A 60 -15.95 -1.30 -3.05
N LYS A 61 -16.72 -1.99 -2.19
CA LYS A 61 -17.59 -1.34 -1.20
C LYS A 61 -16.80 -0.50 -0.21
N ILE A 62 -15.70 -1.03 0.33
CA ILE A 62 -14.87 -0.33 1.33
C ILE A 62 -13.84 0.63 0.70
N GLY A 63 -13.59 0.52 -0.60
CA GLY A 63 -12.63 1.37 -1.34
C GLY A 63 -11.16 1.11 -0.98
N ARG A 64 -10.85 -0.02 -0.35
CA ARG A 64 -9.52 -0.45 0.08
C ARG A 64 -9.46 -1.97 0.15
N LEU A 65 -8.26 -2.53 0.33
CA LEU A 65 -8.12 -3.96 0.59
C LEU A 65 -8.71 -4.33 1.96
N PRO A 66 -9.38 -5.49 2.10
CA PRO A 66 -9.98 -5.96 3.36
C PRO A 66 -8.93 -6.48 4.37
N VAL A 67 -7.65 -6.23 4.09
CA VAL A 67 -6.52 -6.62 4.93
C VAL A 67 -5.51 -5.49 4.96
N VAL A 68 -4.69 -5.48 6.00
CA VAL A 68 -3.60 -4.51 6.14
C VAL A 68 -2.59 -4.62 4.99
N ASN A 69 -2.24 -3.49 4.37
CA ASN A 69 -1.34 -3.37 3.24
C ASN A 69 -0.07 -2.58 3.60
N PHE A 70 1.06 -3.29 3.70
CA PHE A 70 2.35 -2.69 4.01
C PHE A 70 3.19 -2.44 2.76
N ALA A 71 4.00 -1.38 2.76
CA ALA A 71 5.08 -1.24 1.79
C ALA A 71 6.35 -1.96 2.29
N ALA A 72 7.06 -2.60 1.38
CA ALA A 72 8.33 -3.27 1.62
C ALA A 72 9.21 -3.24 0.35
N GLY A 73 10.53 -3.32 0.57
CA GLY A 73 11.55 -3.38 -0.48
C GLY A 73 12.11 -2.00 -0.82
N GLY A 74 13.43 -1.86 -0.73
CA GLY A 74 14.16 -0.66 -1.16
C GLY A 74 13.95 0.60 -0.32
N ILE A 75 13.21 0.54 0.78
CA ILE A 75 12.98 1.69 1.69
C ILE A 75 14.29 1.98 2.45
N ALA A 76 14.97 3.04 2.05
CA ALA A 76 16.23 3.44 2.66
C ALA A 76 16.02 4.61 3.62
N THR A 77 15.28 5.64 3.21
CA THR A 77 15.22 6.90 3.94
C THR A 77 13.88 7.14 4.65
N PRO A 78 13.83 8.03 5.67
CA PRO A 78 12.56 8.49 6.23
C PRO A 78 11.63 9.14 5.19
N ALA A 79 12.17 9.76 4.14
CA ALA A 79 11.39 10.36 3.07
C ALA A 79 10.68 9.29 2.22
N ASP A 80 11.37 8.20 1.89
CA ASP A 80 10.78 7.04 1.19
C ASP A 80 9.61 6.47 1.98
N ALA A 81 9.83 6.29 3.29
CA ALA A 81 8.84 5.81 4.22
C ALA A 81 7.62 6.74 4.31
N ALA A 82 7.83 8.05 4.49
CA ALA A 82 6.76 9.04 4.53
C ALA A 82 5.97 9.09 3.21
N TYR A 83 6.66 8.98 2.07
CA TYR A 83 6.00 8.97 0.76
C TYR A 83 5.13 7.71 0.58
N LEU A 84 5.61 6.52 0.95
CA LEU A 84 4.81 5.30 0.90
C LEU A 84 3.58 5.37 1.83
N MET A 85 3.72 5.92 3.04
CA MET A 85 2.58 6.17 3.92
C MET A 85 1.58 7.16 3.30
N SER A 86 2.07 8.22 2.63
CA SER A 86 1.21 9.19 1.93
C SER A 86 0.43 8.59 0.75
N LEU A 87 0.92 7.49 0.17
CA LEU A 87 0.22 6.72 -0.86
C LEU A 87 -0.83 5.75 -0.28
N GLY A 88 -1.07 5.76 1.04
CA GLY A 88 -2.12 4.99 1.70
C GLY A 88 -1.68 3.61 2.21
N CYS A 89 -0.38 3.39 2.41
CA CYS A 89 0.09 2.19 3.11
C CYS A 89 -0.26 2.25 4.60
N ASP A 90 -0.61 1.11 5.18
CA ASP A 90 -0.91 1.00 6.62
C ASP A 90 0.36 0.89 7.48
N GLY A 91 1.50 0.62 6.83
CA GLY A 91 2.79 0.51 7.47
C GLY A 91 3.92 0.22 6.48
N ILE A 92 5.15 0.17 6.99
CA ILE A 92 6.36 -0.08 6.21
C ILE A 92 7.23 -1.18 6.84
N PHE A 93 7.89 -1.96 6.00
CA PHE A 93 8.97 -2.87 6.38
C PHE A 93 10.31 -2.28 5.94
N VAL A 94 11.16 -1.98 6.92
CA VAL A 94 12.54 -1.55 6.68
C VAL A 94 13.49 -2.72 6.87
N GLY A 95 14.40 -2.90 5.90
CA GLY A 95 15.46 -3.89 5.97
C GLY A 95 16.72 -3.35 6.67
N SER A 96 17.77 -4.17 6.69
CA SER A 96 19.06 -3.81 7.31
C SER A 96 19.73 -2.59 6.68
N GLU A 97 19.33 -2.24 5.46
CA GLU A 97 19.83 -1.09 4.69
C GLU A 97 19.49 0.23 5.39
N TYR A 98 18.33 0.30 6.03
CA TYR A 98 17.92 1.44 6.85
C TYR A 98 18.91 1.70 7.99
N SER A 99 19.43 0.64 8.62
CA SER A 99 20.41 0.76 9.71
C SER A 99 21.79 1.24 9.24
N LYS A 100 22.11 1.14 7.94
CA LYS A 100 23.39 1.61 7.38
C LYS A 100 23.39 3.13 7.17
N LEU A 101 22.22 3.75 7.09
CA LEU A 101 22.11 5.19 7.05
C LEU A 101 22.43 5.73 8.45
N LYS A 102 23.50 6.54 8.56
CA LYS A 102 23.92 7.24 9.78
C LYS A 102 22.94 8.35 10.20
N MET A 103 21.65 8.15 10.00
CA MET A 103 20.61 9.06 10.47
C MET A 103 20.40 8.78 11.96
N HIS A 104 20.71 9.79 12.77
CA HIS A 104 20.75 9.83 14.24
C HIS A 104 19.96 8.73 14.97
N LYS A 105 20.67 7.97 15.83
CA LYS A 105 20.20 6.82 16.62
C LYS A 105 19.05 7.10 17.62
N ASN A 106 18.48 8.30 17.68
CA ASN A 106 17.73 8.79 18.84
C ASN A 106 16.25 9.10 18.59
N VAL A 107 15.68 8.80 17.42
CA VAL A 107 14.22 8.78 17.25
C VAL A 107 13.86 7.45 16.60
N PRO A 108 12.98 6.62 17.19
CA PRO A 108 12.39 5.51 16.46
C PRO A 108 11.53 6.11 15.35
N VAL A 109 12.13 6.40 14.20
CA VAL A 109 11.48 7.02 13.03
C VAL A 109 10.29 6.18 12.58
N GLN A 110 10.35 4.86 12.76
CA GLN A 110 9.23 3.95 12.58
C GLN A 110 8.00 4.39 13.42
N LEU A 111 8.21 4.71 14.70
CA LEU A 111 7.15 5.15 15.61
C LEU A 111 6.68 6.57 15.27
N PHE A 112 7.60 7.48 14.93
CA PHE A 112 7.26 8.84 14.52
C PHE A 112 6.40 8.85 13.25
N LEU A 113 6.79 8.09 12.22
CA LEU A 113 6.05 8.04 10.97
C LEU A 113 4.68 7.37 11.13
N GLN A 114 4.61 6.29 11.93
CA GLN A 114 3.33 5.64 12.23
C GLN A 114 2.37 6.55 13.02
N GLN A 115 2.89 7.34 13.96
CA GLN A 115 2.07 8.26 14.77
C GLN A 115 1.62 9.51 14.01
N HIS A 116 2.47 10.08 13.15
CA HIS A 116 2.20 11.36 12.48
C HIS A 116 1.59 11.24 11.08
N PHE A 117 1.78 10.11 10.38
CA PHE A 117 1.24 9.90 9.02
C PHE A 117 0.20 8.78 8.93
N GLY A 118 0.04 7.93 9.95
CA GLY A 118 -0.93 6.82 9.95
C GLY A 118 -2.38 7.18 10.27
N LYS A 119 -2.73 8.47 10.48
CA LYS A 119 -4.05 8.89 11.01
C LYS A 119 -5.02 9.55 10.03
N ASN A 120 -4.75 9.56 8.72
CA ASN A 120 -5.61 10.26 7.74
C ASN A 120 -6.35 9.33 6.77
N GLN A 121 -7.14 8.39 7.28
CA GLN A 121 -8.20 7.72 6.50
C GLN A 121 -9.47 7.53 7.34
N THR A 122 -10.14 8.62 7.69
CA THR A 122 -11.57 8.65 8.04
C THR A 122 -12.05 10.10 8.04
N LYS A 123 -12.45 10.59 6.87
CA LYS A 123 -13.57 11.52 6.68
C LYS A 123 -14.15 11.29 5.29
#